data_AF-A0A6A5AMQ4-F1
#
_entry.id   AF-A0A6A5AMQ4-F1
#
_cell.length_a   1.000
_cell.length_b   1.000
_cell.length_c   1.000
_cell.angle_alpha   90.00
_cell.angle_beta   90.00
_cell.angle_gamma   90.00
#
_symmetry.space_group_name_H-M   'P 1'
#
loop_
_entity.id
_entity.type
_entity.pdbx_description
1 polymer ?
#
loop_
_entity_poly.entity_id
_entity_poly.type
_entity_poly.pdbx_seq_one_letter_code
_entity_poly.pdbx_strand_id
1 'polypeptide(L)'
;MAMERGHLVAWTPPYHSDLQPIEMVWSDVKGKVGRQYTVTTSFEDVRVRLDAAFTALPSKTIYNCIGHTERKVAAMSLYLETLDEADEELGQCSSDDEGSVDNVSEASSDDDE
;
A
#
# COMPACT_ATOMS: atom_id res chain seq x y z
N MET A 1 10.56 -18.83 14.25
CA MET A 1 9.99 -17.76 13.39
C MET A 1 9.44 -18.33 12.08
N ALA A 2 8.69 -17.57 11.27
CA ALA A 2 8.04 -18.08 10.03
C ALA A 2 9.02 -18.75 9.04
N MET A 3 10.22 -18.16 8.89
CA MET A 3 11.29 -18.67 8.04
C MET A 3 11.82 -20.05 8.46
N GLU A 4 11.90 -20.34 9.78
CA GLU A 4 12.30 -21.66 10.28
C GLU A 4 11.30 -22.77 9.89
N ARG A 5 10.08 -22.40 9.51
CA ARG A 5 9.04 -23.30 9.01
C ARG A 5 8.93 -23.30 7.48
N GLY A 6 9.85 -22.65 6.78
CA GLY A 6 9.83 -22.56 5.32
C GLY A 6 8.78 -21.60 4.75
N HIS A 7 8.28 -20.65 5.57
CA HIS A 7 7.31 -19.65 5.12
C HIS A 7 7.97 -18.30 4.86
N LEU A 8 7.64 -17.70 3.71
CA LEU A 8 7.95 -16.31 3.41
C LEU A 8 6.91 -15.40 4.06
N VAL A 9 7.36 -14.26 4.57
CA VAL A 9 6.49 -13.23 5.15
C VAL A 9 6.42 -12.07 4.16
N ALA A 10 5.25 -11.84 3.59
CA ALA A 10 4.99 -10.65 2.79
C ALA A 10 4.86 -9.44 3.71
N TRP A 11 5.50 -8.33 3.34
CA TRP A 11 5.29 -7.05 4.00
C TRP A 11 3.99 -6.42 3.51
N THR A 12 3.23 -5.83 4.42
CA THR A 12 2.04 -5.03 4.11
C THR A 12 2.16 -3.68 4.80
N PRO A 13 1.97 -2.55 4.09
CA PRO A 13 2.09 -1.24 4.68
C PRO A 13 1.02 -1.00 5.77
N PRO A 14 1.32 -0.17 6.79
CA PRO A 14 0.34 0.24 7.79
C PRO A 14 -0.89 0.89 7.15
N TYR A 15 -2.07 0.73 7.76
CA TYR A 15 -3.35 1.32 7.32
C TYR A 15 -3.88 0.83 5.96
N HIS A 16 -3.33 -0.25 5.41
CA HIS A 16 -3.79 -0.86 4.16
C HIS A 16 -4.34 -2.27 4.37
N SER A 17 -5.45 -2.39 5.11
CA SER A 17 -6.12 -3.68 5.36
C SER A 17 -6.67 -4.32 4.08
N ASP A 18 -6.93 -3.51 3.06
CA ASP A 18 -7.30 -3.90 1.69
C ASP A 18 -6.19 -4.66 0.95
N LEU A 19 -4.93 -4.55 1.39
CA LEU A 19 -3.82 -5.36 0.90
C LEU A 19 -3.69 -6.70 1.63
N GLN A 20 -4.58 -6.98 2.59
CA GLN A 20 -4.61 -8.23 3.33
C GLN A 20 -5.91 -8.98 2.97
N PRO A 21 -5.87 -9.97 2.04
CA PRO A 21 -7.09 -10.62 1.52
C PRO A 21 -7.98 -11.22 2.61
N ILE A 22 -7.38 -11.63 3.72
CA ILE A 22 -8.10 -12.18 4.87
C ILE A 22 -9.07 -11.17 5.50
N GLU A 23 -8.79 -9.87 5.44
CA GLU A 23 -9.69 -8.83 5.96
C GLU A 23 -10.98 -8.73 5.15
N MET A 24 -10.91 -8.94 3.83
CA MET A 24 -12.11 -9.04 2.98
C MET A 24 -12.94 -10.28 3.31
N VAL A 25 -12.28 -11.42 3.53
CA VAL A 25 -12.94 -12.65 3.98
C VAL A 25 -13.63 -12.42 5.33
N TRP A 26 -12.94 -11.76 6.27
CA TRP A 26 -13.51 -11.41 7.56
C TRP A 26 -14.69 -10.46 7.44
N SER A 27 -14.66 -9.49 6.52
CA SER A 27 -15.78 -8.59 6.27
C SER A 27 -17.04 -9.36 5.87
N ASP A 28 -16.94 -10.32 4.94
CA ASP A 28 -18.08 -11.16 4.55
C ASP A 28 -18.59 -12.02 5.72
N VAL A 29 -17.69 -12.74 6.38
CA VAL A 29 -18.04 -13.66 7.48
C VAL A 29 -18.64 -12.91 8.66
N LYS A 30 -18.00 -11.82 9.12
CA LYS A 30 -18.53 -10.97 10.21
C LYS A 30 -19.87 -10.37 9.83
N GLY A 31 -20.04 -9.94 8.58
CA GLY A 31 -21.33 -9.46 8.09
C GLY A 31 -22.43 -10.52 8.20
N LYS A 32 -22.15 -11.76 7.78
CA LYS A 32 -23.10 -12.89 7.86
C LYS A 32 -23.49 -13.24 9.30
N VAL A 33 -22.52 -13.27 10.21
CA VAL A 33 -22.76 -13.58 11.63
C VAL A 33 -23.48 -12.41 12.32
N GLY A 34 -23.01 -11.18 12.10
CA GLY A 34 -23.53 -9.97 12.75
C GLY A 34 -24.97 -9.63 12.37
N ARG A 35 -25.40 -9.91 11.12
CA ARG A 35 -26.80 -9.72 10.70
C ARG A 35 -27.80 -10.62 11.43
N GLN A 36 -27.34 -11.69 12.09
CA GLN A 36 -28.19 -12.59 12.87
C GLN A 36 -28.26 -12.20 14.36
N TYR A 37 -27.65 -11.08 14.74
CA TYR A 37 -27.62 -10.64 16.12
C TYR A 37 -29.02 -10.36 16.68
N THR A 38 -29.23 -10.79 17.92
CA THR A 38 -30.39 -10.49 18.76
C THR A 38 -29.91 -10.17 20.17
N VAL A 39 -30.73 -9.51 20.99
CA VAL A 39 -30.39 -9.18 22.38
C VAL A 39 -30.10 -10.38 23.28
N THR A 40 -30.53 -11.58 22.86
CA THR A 40 -30.28 -12.85 23.56
C THR A 40 -29.13 -13.66 22.96
N THR A 41 -28.43 -13.14 21.95
CA THR A 41 -27.32 -13.86 21.30
C THR A 41 -26.19 -14.09 22.29
N SER A 42 -25.83 -15.36 22.47
CA SER A 42 -24.71 -15.80 23.30
C SER A 42 -23.43 -15.99 22.50
N PHE A 43 -22.30 -16.19 23.18
CA PHE A 43 -21.03 -16.57 22.53
C PHE A 43 -21.10 -17.93 21.82
N GLU A 44 -21.90 -18.87 22.35
CA GLU A 44 -22.11 -20.17 21.72
C GLU A 44 -22.84 -20.02 20.38
N ASP A 45 -23.88 -19.18 20.33
CA ASP A 45 -24.57 -18.83 19.10
C ASP A 45 -23.61 -18.23 18.06
N VAL A 46 -22.74 -17.29 18.50
CA VAL A 46 -21.73 -16.67 17.63
C VAL A 46 -20.79 -17.72 17.06
N ARG A 47 -20.34 -18.69 17.87
CA ARG A 47 -19.45 -19.77 17.41
C ARG A 47 -20.14 -20.66 16.36
N VAL A 48 -21.36 -21.12 16.62
CA VAL A 48 -22.13 -21.94 15.67
C VAL A 48 -22.34 -21.20 14.35
N ARG A 49 -22.70 -19.91 14.41
CA ARG A 49 -22.90 -19.08 13.22
C ARG A 49 -21.59 -18.83 12.46
N LEU A 50 -20.47 -18.69 13.17
CA LEU A 50 -19.15 -18.53 12.56
C LEU A 50 -18.74 -19.78 11.77
N ASP A 51 -18.90 -20.96 12.36
CA ASP A 51 -18.61 -22.24 11.71
C ASP A 51 -19.51 -22.44 10.47
N ALA A 52 -20.80 -22.11 10.58
CA ALA A 52 -21.72 -22.15 9.45
C ALA A 52 -21.34 -21.14 8.35
N ALA A 53 -20.93 -19.92 8.71
CA ALA A 53 -20.55 -18.88 7.76
C ALA A 53 -19.29 -19.25 6.96
N PHE A 54 -18.29 -19.87 7.60
CA PHE A 54 -17.11 -20.41 6.92
C PHE A 54 -17.44 -21.64 6.07
N THR A 55 -18.29 -22.55 6.56
CA THR A 55 -18.72 -23.73 5.78
C THR A 55 -19.44 -23.32 4.49
N ALA A 56 -20.24 -22.26 4.56
CA ALA A 56 -20.95 -21.72 3.40
C ALA A 56 -20.13 -20.77 2.53
N LEU A 57 -18.87 -20.46 2.89
CA LEU A 57 -18.03 -19.53 2.14
C LEU A 57 -17.54 -20.16 0.83
N PRO A 58 -17.96 -19.66 -0.34
CA PRO A 58 -17.52 -20.25 -1.60
C PRO A 58 -16.03 -20.01 -1.82
N SER A 59 -15.29 -21.02 -2.30
CA SER A 59 -13.87 -20.88 -2.66
C SER A 59 -13.64 -19.77 -3.68
N LYS A 60 -14.61 -19.54 -4.58
CA LYS A 60 -14.59 -18.42 -5.54
C LYS A 60 -14.54 -17.05 -4.85
N THR A 61 -15.20 -16.88 -3.71
CA THR A 61 -15.13 -15.63 -2.94
C THR A 61 -13.71 -15.40 -2.44
N ILE A 62 -13.07 -16.42 -1.87
CA ILE A 62 -11.67 -16.35 -1.40
C ILE A 62 -10.73 -16.02 -2.56
N TYR A 63 -10.88 -16.71 -3.70
CA TYR A 63 -10.10 -16.45 -4.90
C TYR A 63 -10.26 -14.99 -5.38
N ASN A 64 -11.48 -14.46 -5.35
CA ASN A 64 -11.74 -13.07 -5.73
C ASN A 64 -11.09 -12.07 -4.75
N CYS A 65 -11.04 -12.37 -3.45
CA CYS A 65 -10.34 -11.54 -2.46
C CYS A 65 -8.84 -11.48 -2.76
N ILE A 66 -8.21 -12.62 -3.07
CA ILE A 66 -6.79 -12.68 -3.46
C ILE A 66 -6.56 -11.84 -4.73
N GLY A 67 -7.36 -12.09 -5.77
CA GLY A 67 -7.22 -11.34 -7.03
C GLY A 67 -7.51 -9.84 -6.89
N HIS A 68 -8.34 -9.42 -5.93
CA HIS A 68 -8.53 -8.00 -5.61
C HIS A 68 -7.24 -7.38 -5.09
N THR A 69 -6.60 -8.02 -4.11
CA THR A 69 -5.33 -7.56 -3.55
C THR A 69 -4.23 -7.55 -4.61
N GLU A 70 -4.10 -8.59 -5.44
CA GLU A 70 -3.10 -8.64 -6.53
C GLU A 70 -3.25 -7.46 -7.50
N ARG A 71 -4.47 -7.18 -7.96
CA ARG A 71 -4.73 -6.03 -8.83
C ARG A 71 -4.40 -4.71 -8.16
N LYS A 72 -4.66 -4.59 -6.86
CA LYS A 72 -4.38 -3.37 -6.11
C LYS A 72 -2.88 -3.14 -5.95
N VAL A 73 -2.12 -4.19 -5.62
CA VAL A 73 -0.65 -4.14 -5.57
C VAL A 73 -0.09 -3.74 -6.94
N ALA A 74 -0.56 -4.35 -8.03
CA ALA A 74 -0.11 -4.00 -9.38
C ALA A 74 -0.41 -2.53 -9.74
N ALA A 75 -1.61 -2.04 -9.40
CA ALA A 75 -1.97 -0.64 -9.64
C ALA A 75 -1.12 0.34 -8.83
N MET A 76 -0.76 -0.01 -7.59
CA MET A 76 0.13 0.79 -6.76
C MET A 76 1.56 0.79 -7.30
N SER A 77 2.08 -0.35 -7.77
CA SER A 77 3.40 -0.44 -8.41
C SER A 77 3.48 0.49 -9.62
N LEU A 78 2.49 0.37 -10.51
CA LEU A 78 2.42 1.21 -11.71
C LEU A 78 2.36 2.70 -11.36
N TYR A 79 1.60 3.07 -10.33
CA TYR A 79 1.54 4.46 -9.89
C TYR A 79 2.90 4.99 -9.41
N LEU A 80 3.66 4.20 -8.65
CA LEU A 80 5.00 4.59 -8.20
C LEU A 80 5.96 4.73 -9.38
N GLU A 81 5.96 3.76 -10.30
CA GLU A 81 6.77 3.82 -11.53
C GLU A 81 6.48 5.11 -12.33
N THR A 82 5.20 5.47 -12.48
CA THR A 82 4.83 6.71 -13.20
C THR A 82 5.23 8.00 -12.48
N LEU A 83 5.31 7.98 -11.15
CA LEU A 83 5.79 9.15 -10.39
C LEU A 83 7.30 9.31 -10.52
N ASP A 84 8.05 8.21 -10.49
CA ASP A 84 9.50 8.21 -10.65
C ASP A 84 9.87 8.74 -12.04
N GLU A 85 9.19 8.29 -13.10
CA GLU A 85 9.40 8.78 -14.48
C GLU A 85 9.13 10.30 -14.62
N ALA A 86 8.07 10.80 -13.97
CA ALA A 86 7.73 12.21 -14.02
C ALA A 86 8.75 13.11 -13.28
N ASP A 87 9.33 12.62 -12.17
CA ASP A 87 10.37 13.36 -11.44
C ASP A 87 11.67 13.45 -12.25
N GLU A 88 12.02 12.37 -12.96
CA GLU A 88 13.16 12.37 -13.90
C GLU A 88 12.98 13.39 -15.04
N GLU A 89 11.77 13.49 -15.60
CA GLU A 89 11.45 14.48 -16.66
C GLU A 89 11.55 15.93 -16.15
N LEU A 90 11.10 16.18 -14.91
CA LEU A 90 11.21 17.50 -14.28
C LEU A 90 12.67 17.87 -13.94
N GLY A 91 13.48 16.90 -13.52
CA GLY A 91 14.91 17.07 -13.25
C GLY A 91 15.72 17.42 -14.51
N GLN A 92 15.28 16.98 -15.69
CA GLN A 92 15.91 17.28 -16.97
C GLN A 92 15.56 18.67 -17.54
N CYS A 93 14.49 19.31 -17.05
CA CYS A 93 14.16 20.70 -17.43
C CYS A 93 14.99 21.77 -16.69
N SER A 94 15.74 21.41 -15.64
CA SER A 94 16.49 22.37 -14.82
C SER A 94 17.95 22.57 -15.25
N SER A 95 18.41 21.91 -16.32
CA SER A 95 19.82 21.93 -16.74
C SER A 95 20.00 22.59 -18.11
N ASP A 96 19.65 23.87 -18.25
CA ASP A 96 20.12 24.74 -19.34
C ASP A 96 19.95 26.23 -18.95
N ASP A 97 20.93 26.82 -18.24
CA ASP A 97 21.53 28.14 -18.53
C ASP A 97 22.62 28.49 -17.48
N GLU A 98 23.75 27.78 -17.52
CA GLU A 98 25.00 28.24 -16.88
C GLU A 98 25.89 28.84 -17.99
N GLY A 99 25.49 30.01 -18.50
CA GLY A 99 26.06 30.64 -19.69
C GLY A 99 26.63 32.04 -19.48
N SER A 100 27.86 32.11 -18.97
CA SER A 100 28.85 33.20 -19.13
C SER A 100 28.54 34.60 -18.56
N VAL A 101 29.27 34.96 -17.49
CA VAL A 101 29.71 36.34 -17.27
C VAL A 101 31.25 36.39 -17.23
N ASP A 102 31.85 36.56 -18.41
CA ASP A 102 33.27 36.86 -18.54
C ASP A 102 33.59 38.28 -18.05
N ASN A 103 34.43 38.31 -17.01
CA ASN A 103 35.45 39.27 -16.60
C ASN A 103 35.58 40.61 -17.39
N VAL A 104 35.43 41.75 -16.68
CA VAL A 104 36.23 42.96 -16.91
C VAL A 104 36.73 43.54 -15.59
N SER A 105 38.05 43.46 -15.41
CA SER A 105 38.89 44.11 -14.39
C SER A 105 38.84 45.64 -14.49
N GLU A 106 38.90 46.39 -13.38
CA GLU A 106 39.71 47.61 -13.22
C GLU A 106 40.05 47.86 -11.74
N ALA A 107 41.24 48.42 -11.50
CA ALA A 107 41.99 48.47 -10.26
C ALA A 107 41.93 49.83 -9.55
N SER A 108 42.10 49.83 -8.21
CA SER A 108 42.70 50.91 -7.40
C SER A 108 42.69 50.45 -5.93
N SER A 109 43.82 50.01 -5.38
CA SER A 109 44.76 50.76 -4.54
C SER A 109 44.13 51.29 -3.25
N ASP A 110 44.59 50.80 -2.11
CA ASP A 110 44.96 51.63 -0.96
C ASP A 110 45.75 50.79 0.05
N ASP A 111 47.08 50.99 0.00
CA ASP A 111 47.99 50.89 1.14
C ASP A 111 47.58 51.96 2.17
N ASP A 112 47.55 51.63 3.45
CA ASP A 112 48.41 52.26 4.48
C ASP A 112 47.97 51.90 5.92
N GLU A 113 48.96 51.44 6.67
CA GLU A 113 49.21 51.39 8.14
C GLU A 113 48.16 50.87 9.14
#